data_AF-A0A431I055-F1
#
_entry.id   AF-A0A431I055-F1
#
_cell.length_a   1.000
_cell.length_b   1.000
_cell.length_c   1.000
_cell.angle_alpha   90.00
_cell.angle_beta   90.00
_cell.angle_gamma   90.00
#
_symmetry.space_group_name_H-M   'P 1'
#
loop_
_entity.id
_entity.type
_entity.pdbx_description
1 polymer ?
#
loop_
_entity_poly.entity_id
_entity_poly.type
_entity_poly.pdbx_seq_one_letter_code
_entity_poly.pdbx_strand_id
1 'polypeptide(L)'
;MKLKIFPSGFNLWISARETYDWAKRWPCSQLSNKRLFVQFDSNGLCDLALDGRSRDCDATELSACVADYLKGKLPESHPCYFVAVGQFLVRSEVGERVKRIEDAWNPNNQLQNMVDWAVSKRAVKPELSAADFPPGYFDSLSGKGGVALPGDED
;
A
#
# COMPACT_ATOMS: atom_id res chain seq x y z
N MET A 1 -9.32 -13.73 17.99
CA MET A 1 -8.73 -14.07 16.69
C MET A 1 -7.28 -14.42 16.93
N LYS A 2 -6.76 -15.42 16.22
CA LYS A 2 -5.35 -15.78 16.22
C LYS A 2 -4.85 -15.74 14.78
N LEU A 3 -3.70 -15.12 14.55
CA LEU A 3 -3.04 -15.03 13.24
C LEU A 3 -1.63 -15.57 13.37
N LYS A 4 -1.20 -16.40 12.43
CA LYS A 4 0.18 -16.85 12.30
C LYS A 4 0.62 -16.66 10.87
N ILE A 5 1.58 -15.76 10.66
CA ILE A 5 2.12 -15.42 9.34
C ILE A 5 3.43 -16.19 9.13
N PHE A 6 3.66 -16.66 7.91
CA PHE A 6 4.86 -17.35 7.46
C PHE A 6 5.31 -16.75 6.13
N PRO A 7 6.57 -16.93 5.69
CA PRO A 7 7.05 -16.33 4.44
C PRO A 7 6.19 -16.65 3.20
N SER A 8 5.58 -17.84 3.16
CA SER A 8 4.79 -18.32 2.02
C SER A 8 3.27 -18.24 2.22
N GLY A 9 2.78 -17.81 3.38
CA GLY A 9 1.38 -18.06 3.75
C GLY A 9 0.97 -17.52 5.11
N PHE A 10 -0.29 -17.71 5.47
CA PHE A 10 -0.77 -17.46 6.82
C PHE A 10 -1.87 -18.42 7.23
N ASN A 11 -1.99 -18.59 8.54
CA ASN A 11 -3.10 -19.29 9.17
C ASN A 11 -3.89 -18.31 10.03
N LEU A 12 -5.20 -18.32 9.89
CA LEU A 12 -6.11 -17.44 10.60
C LEU A 12 -7.18 -18.28 11.30
N TRP A 13 -7.36 -18.03 12.60
CA TRP A 13 -8.42 -18.60 13.41
C TRP A 13 -9.30 -17.50 13.97
N ILE A 14 -10.60 -17.62 13.74
CA ILE A 14 -11.61 -16.67 14.20
C ILE A 14 -12.61 -17.44 15.09
N SER A 15 -12.87 -16.90 16.27
CA SER A 15 -13.80 -17.53 17.20
C SER A 15 -15.26 -17.35 16.74
N ALA A 16 -16.16 -18.21 17.24
CA ALA A 16 -17.59 -18.12 16.95
C ALA A 16 -18.21 -16.77 17.36
N ARG A 17 -17.70 -16.16 18.44
CA ARG A 17 -18.15 -14.83 18.87
C ARG A 17 -17.75 -13.75 17.86
N GLU A 18 -16.53 -13.81 17.35
CA GLU A 18 -16.00 -12.85 16.38
C GLU A 18 -16.69 -12.97 15.03
N THR A 19 -16.97 -14.19 14.56
CA THR A 19 -17.75 -14.39 13.33
C THR A 19 -19.19 -13.95 13.50
N TYR A 20 -19.81 -14.19 14.68
CA TYR A 20 -21.13 -13.65 15.00
C TYR A 20 -21.17 -12.12 14.98
N ASP A 21 -20.20 -11.47 15.63
CA ASP A 21 -20.13 -10.00 15.66
C ASP A 21 -19.88 -9.41 14.27
N TRP A 22 -19.04 -10.07 13.46
CA TRP A 22 -18.81 -9.69 12.06
C TRP A 22 -20.08 -9.84 11.21
N ALA A 23 -20.78 -10.97 11.34
CA ALA A 23 -21.99 -11.33 10.61
C ALA A 23 -23.19 -10.40 10.85
N LYS A 24 -23.19 -9.58 11.91
CA LYS A 24 -24.23 -8.56 12.13
C LYS A 24 -24.34 -7.56 10.97
N ARG A 25 -23.26 -7.39 10.20
CA ARG A 25 -23.20 -6.52 9.01
C ARG A 25 -23.46 -7.27 7.70
N TRP A 26 -23.63 -8.60 7.77
CA TRP A 26 -23.79 -9.48 6.62
C TRP A 26 -25.03 -10.38 6.79
N PRO A 27 -26.19 -9.98 6.23
CA PRO A 27 -27.43 -10.74 6.37
C PRO A 27 -27.26 -12.18 5.90
N CYS A 28 -27.84 -13.14 6.63
CA CYS A 28 -27.82 -14.57 6.31
C CYS A 28 -26.42 -15.20 6.20
N SER A 29 -25.41 -14.61 6.85
CA SER A 29 -24.05 -15.14 6.94
C SER A 29 -24.01 -16.60 7.41
N GLN A 30 -23.38 -17.47 6.62
CA GLN A 30 -23.10 -18.87 6.94
C GLN A 30 -22.02 -19.01 8.03
N LEU A 31 -21.15 -18.00 8.17
CA LEU A 31 -20.11 -17.91 9.19
C LEU A 31 -20.65 -17.50 10.57
N SER A 32 -21.88 -16.98 10.65
CA SER A 32 -22.43 -16.47 11.90
C SER A 32 -22.40 -17.55 13.00
N ASN A 33 -21.77 -17.22 14.12
CA ASN A 33 -21.59 -18.10 15.28
C ASN A 33 -20.81 -19.40 14.96
N LYS A 34 -19.91 -19.38 13.96
CA LYS A 34 -19.03 -20.49 13.58
C LYS A 34 -17.58 -20.22 13.91
N ARG A 35 -16.85 -21.23 14.36
CA ARG A 35 -15.38 -21.13 14.48
C ARG A 35 -14.77 -21.32 13.11
N LEU A 36 -14.09 -20.30 12.60
CA LEU A 36 -13.45 -20.33 11.29
C LEU A 36 -11.96 -20.58 11.44
N PHE A 37 -11.44 -21.50 10.63
CA PHE A 37 -10.04 -21.66 10.36
C PHE A 37 -9.82 -21.57 8.86
N VAL A 38 -8.84 -20.77 8.45
CA VAL A 38 -8.36 -20.73 7.07
C VAL A 38 -6.84 -20.76 7.01
N GLN A 39 -6.35 -21.39 5.96
CA GLN A 39 -4.96 -21.34 5.54
C GLN A 39 -4.88 -20.78 4.13
N PHE A 40 -3.97 -19.84 3.92
CA PHE A 40 -3.69 -19.25 2.62
C PHE A 40 -2.21 -19.36 2.28
N ASP A 41 -1.94 -19.52 0.98
CA ASP A 41 -0.63 -19.36 0.37
C ASP A 41 -0.67 -18.26 -0.70
N SER A 42 0.38 -18.13 -1.50
CA SER A 42 0.43 -17.17 -2.61
C SER A 42 -0.58 -17.45 -3.73
N ASN A 43 -1.11 -18.67 -3.82
CA ASN A 43 -2.04 -19.10 -4.86
C ASN A 43 -3.50 -18.99 -4.41
N GLY A 44 -3.75 -18.86 -3.11
CA GLY A 44 -5.07 -18.59 -2.56
C GLY A 44 -5.38 -19.45 -1.33
N LEU A 45 -6.65 -19.83 -1.19
CA LEU A 45 -7.15 -20.65 -0.09
C LEU A 45 -6.63 -22.09 -0.21
N CYS A 46 -5.89 -22.55 0.79
CA CYS A 46 -5.36 -23.91 0.88
C CYS A 46 -6.26 -24.82 1.71
N ASP A 47 -6.76 -24.33 2.84
CA ASP A 47 -7.59 -25.10 3.77
C ASP A 47 -8.66 -24.22 4.41
N LEU A 48 -9.81 -24.82 4.68
CA LEU A 48 -10.99 -24.20 5.29
C LEU A 48 -11.63 -25.20 6.25
N ALA A 49 -11.79 -24.80 7.50
CA ALA A 49 -12.58 -25.53 8.46
C ALA A 49 -13.56 -24.64 9.23
N LEU A 50 -14.80 -25.09 9.32
CA LEU A 50 -15.86 -24.49 10.12
C LEU A 50 -16.22 -25.43 11.27
N ASP A 51 -16.15 -24.92 12.51
CA ASP A 51 -16.33 -25.71 13.73
C ASP A 51 -15.42 -26.96 13.76
N GLY A 52 -14.22 -26.86 13.16
CA GLY A 52 -13.26 -27.95 13.06
C GLY A 52 -13.58 -29.02 12.01
N ARG A 53 -14.52 -28.76 11.09
CA ARG A 53 -14.90 -29.68 10.00
C ARG A 53 -14.70 -29.00 8.66
N SER A 54 -14.27 -29.77 7.65
CA SER A 54 -14.31 -29.31 6.26
C SER A 54 -15.77 -29.15 5.84
N ARG A 55 -16.12 -27.92 5.44
CA ARG A 55 -17.47 -27.52 5.03
C ARG A 55 -17.38 -26.42 3.99
N ASP A 56 -18.37 -26.38 3.12
CA ASP A 56 -18.52 -25.30 2.18
C ASP A 56 -18.95 -24.01 2.89
N CYS A 57 -18.43 -22.90 2.38
CA CYS A 57 -18.80 -21.55 2.75
C CYS A 57 -18.90 -20.74 1.46
N ASP A 58 -19.83 -19.80 1.40
CA ASP A 58 -19.86 -18.84 0.30
C ASP A 58 -18.50 -18.13 0.19
N ALA A 59 -17.93 -18.14 -1.02
CA ALA A 59 -16.58 -17.63 -1.26
C ALA A 59 -16.49 -16.11 -1.07
N THR A 60 -17.57 -15.39 -1.37
CA THR A 60 -17.63 -13.93 -1.20
C THR A 60 -17.67 -13.59 0.28
N GLU A 61 -18.52 -14.27 1.04
CA GLU A 61 -18.63 -14.15 2.48
C GLU A 61 -17.30 -14.46 3.19
N LEU A 62 -16.67 -15.59 2.82
CA LEU A 62 -15.39 -16.01 3.36
C LEU A 62 -14.32 -14.96 3.13
N SER A 63 -14.19 -14.50 1.88
CA SER A 63 -13.13 -13.58 1.51
C SER A 63 -13.33 -12.20 2.11
N ALA A 64 -14.58 -11.71 2.20
CA ALA A 64 -14.90 -10.46 2.89
C ALA A 64 -14.57 -10.54 4.39
N CYS A 65 -14.90 -11.66 5.05
CA CYS A 65 -14.57 -11.87 6.45
C CYS A 65 -13.06 -11.88 6.68
N VAL A 66 -12.33 -12.65 5.87
CA VAL A 66 -10.87 -12.75 5.96
C VAL A 66 -10.20 -11.39 5.71
N ALA A 67 -10.63 -10.65 4.68
CA ALA A 67 -10.10 -9.34 4.36
C ALA A 67 -10.29 -8.35 5.52
N ASP A 68 -11.49 -8.30 6.12
CA ASP A 68 -11.78 -7.44 7.28
C ASP A 68 -10.84 -7.70 8.47
N TYR A 69 -10.58 -8.97 8.78
CA TYR A 69 -9.73 -9.34 9.91
C TYR A 69 -8.23 -9.17 9.64
N LEU A 70 -7.82 -9.21 8.37
CA LEU A 70 -6.43 -9.06 7.94
C LEU A 70 -6.03 -7.64 7.55
N LYS A 71 -6.99 -6.76 7.24
CA LYS A 71 -6.71 -5.36 6.90
C LYS A 71 -5.89 -4.70 8.02
N GLY A 72 -4.70 -4.20 7.67
CA GLY A 72 -3.75 -3.58 8.61
C GLY A 72 -2.90 -4.54 9.44
N LYS A 73 -3.06 -5.86 9.32
CA LYS A 73 -2.25 -6.88 10.02
C LYS A 73 -1.32 -7.66 9.10
N LEU A 74 -1.73 -7.87 7.85
CA LEU A 74 -0.90 -8.50 6.83
C LEU A 74 -0.12 -7.40 6.09
N PRO A 75 1.22 -7.45 6.05
CA PRO A 75 2.02 -6.48 5.29
C PRO A 75 1.67 -6.53 3.81
N GLU A 76 1.66 -5.38 3.14
CA GLU A 76 1.32 -5.31 1.71
C GLU A 76 2.36 -5.96 0.80
N SER A 77 3.61 -6.04 1.27
CA SER A 77 4.69 -6.75 0.59
C SER A 77 4.57 -8.28 0.70
N HIS A 78 3.64 -8.79 1.51
CA HIS A 78 3.45 -10.22 1.69
C HIS A 78 2.83 -10.85 0.44
N PRO A 79 3.30 -12.02 -0.05
CA PRO A 79 2.78 -12.63 -1.27
C PRO A 79 1.27 -12.91 -1.23
N CYS A 80 0.74 -13.26 -0.06
CA CYS A 80 -0.69 -13.49 0.13
C CYS A 80 -1.55 -12.22 0.22
N TYR A 81 -0.97 -11.03 0.25
CA TYR A 81 -1.73 -9.80 0.49
C TYR A 81 -2.77 -9.56 -0.59
N PHE A 82 -2.37 -9.71 -1.86
CA PHE A 82 -3.27 -9.50 -2.99
C PHE A 82 -4.47 -10.44 -2.94
N VAL A 83 -4.24 -11.74 -2.78
CA VAL A 83 -5.28 -12.77 -2.80
C VAL A 83 -6.21 -12.74 -1.56
N ALA A 84 -5.72 -12.28 -0.42
CA ALA A 84 -6.50 -12.30 0.83
C ALA A 84 -7.14 -10.95 1.20
N VAL A 85 -6.57 -9.83 0.73
CA VAL A 85 -7.01 -8.48 1.13
C VAL A 85 -7.13 -7.56 -0.09
N GLY A 86 -6.10 -7.52 -0.95
CA GLY A 86 -5.97 -6.55 -2.03
C GLY A 86 -7.14 -6.56 -3.03
N GLN A 87 -7.72 -7.72 -3.31
CA GLN A 87 -8.89 -7.85 -4.19
C GLN A 87 -10.16 -7.18 -3.66
N PHE A 88 -10.24 -6.91 -2.35
CA PHE A 88 -11.41 -6.36 -1.67
C PHE A 88 -11.25 -4.88 -1.28
N LEU A 89 -10.07 -4.30 -1.49
CA LEU A 89 -9.86 -2.87 -1.34
C LEU A 89 -10.49 -2.14 -2.53
N VAL A 90 -11.59 -1.43 -2.27
CA VAL A 90 -12.30 -0.64 -3.30
C VAL A 90 -11.34 0.38 -3.93
N ARG A 91 -11.51 0.60 -5.25
CA ARG A 91 -10.78 1.53 -6.13
C ARG A 91 -10.49 2.94 -5.58
N SER A 92 -11.15 3.40 -4.51
CA SER A 92 -10.86 4.70 -3.90
C SER A 92 -9.52 4.74 -3.16
N GLU A 93 -9.15 3.69 -2.42
CA GLU A 93 -7.85 3.64 -1.71
C GLU A 93 -6.69 3.39 -2.68
N VAL A 94 -6.93 2.58 -3.73
CA VAL A 94 -5.97 2.35 -4.81
C VAL A 94 -5.83 3.58 -5.71
N GLY A 95 -6.93 4.27 -6.02
CA GLY A 95 -6.93 5.51 -6.80
C GLY A 95 -6.21 6.66 -6.10
N GLU A 96 -6.44 6.84 -4.79
CA GLU A 96 -5.67 7.81 -3.99
C GLU A 96 -4.20 7.43 -3.84
N ARG A 97 -3.86 6.14 -3.82
CA ARG A 97 -2.46 5.67 -3.77
C ARG A 97 -1.75 5.80 -5.09
N VAL A 98 -2.37 5.41 -6.19
CA VAL A 98 -1.83 5.60 -7.54
C VAL A 98 -1.63 7.10 -7.76
N LYS A 99 -2.62 7.93 -7.43
CA LYS A 99 -2.48 9.38 -7.47
C LYS A 99 -1.33 9.88 -6.58
N ARG A 100 -1.17 9.39 -5.35
CA ARG A 100 -0.01 9.75 -4.49
C ARG A 100 1.35 9.33 -5.07
N ILE A 101 1.44 8.15 -5.68
CA ILE A 101 2.67 7.67 -6.31
C ILE A 101 2.97 8.49 -7.57
N GLU A 102 1.96 8.75 -8.42
CA GLU A 102 2.06 9.62 -9.59
C GLU A 102 2.43 11.05 -9.21
N ASP A 103 1.81 11.62 -8.17
CA ASP A 103 2.12 12.97 -7.67
C ASP A 103 3.53 13.05 -7.07
N ALA A 104 4.03 11.97 -6.45
CA ALA A 104 5.40 11.89 -5.91
C ALA A 104 6.48 11.67 -6.99
N TRP A 105 6.11 11.02 -8.10
CA TRP A 105 6.96 10.84 -9.28
C TRP A 105 6.76 11.91 -10.34
N ASN A 106 5.87 12.88 -10.13
CA ASN A 106 5.66 14.00 -11.04
C ASN A 106 6.88 14.96 -10.97
N PRO A 107 7.64 15.12 -12.06
CA PRO A 107 8.87 15.92 -12.07
C PRO A 107 8.63 17.39 -11.71
N ASN A 108 7.42 17.92 -11.95
CA ASN A 108 7.07 19.29 -11.58
C ASN A 108 6.89 19.47 -10.06
N ASN A 109 6.39 18.45 -9.36
CA ASN A 109 6.26 18.48 -7.90
C ASN A 109 7.61 18.27 -7.21
N GLN A 110 8.53 17.50 -7.81
CA GLN A 110 9.89 17.36 -7.29
C GLN A 110 10.66 18.69 -7.36
N LEU A 111 10.54 19.43 -8.47
CA LEU A 111 11.12 20.77 -8.58
C LEU A 111 10.56 21.73 -7.54
N GLN A 112 9.23 21.73 -7.32
CA GLN A 112 8.62 22.57 -6.30
C GLN A 112 9.09 22.21 -4.87
N ASN A 113 9.12 20.92 -4.53
CA ASN A 113 9.62 20.46 -3.23
C ASN A 113 11.11 20.78 -3.03
N MET A 114 11.92 20.74 -4.09
CA MET A 114 13.32 21.15 -4.06
C MET A 114 13.50 22.67 -3.89
N VAL A 115 12.66 23.47 -4.55
CA VAL A 115 12.63 24.93 -4.37
C VAL A 115 12.20 25.28 -2.94
N ASP A 116 11.14 24.66 -2.44
CA ASP A 116 10.64 24.89 -1.07
C ASP A 116 11.68 24.47 -0.02
N TRP A 117 12.40 23.36 -0.26
CA TRP A 117 13.54 22.95 0.57
C TRP A 117 14.70 23.96 0.49
N ALA A 118 15.07 24.42 -0.71
CA ALA A 118 16.15 25.39 -0.90
C ALA A 118 15.82 26.75 -0.27
N VAL A 119 14.55 27.19 -0.36
CA VAL A 119 14.02 28.39 0.31
C VAL A 119 14.04 28.20 1.83
N SER A 120 13.63 27.03 2.33
CA SER A 120 13.71 26.67 3.75
C SER A 120 15.16 26.65 4.28
N LYS A 121 16.12 26.22 3.47
CA LYS A 121 17.55 26.23 3.81
C LYS A 121 18.18 27.63 3.72
N ARG A 122 17.72 28.47 2.79
CA ARG A 122 18.10 29.90 2.72
C ARG A 122 17.68 30.69 3.96
N ALA A 123 16.63 30.25 4.67
CA ALA A 123 16.23 30.86 5.94
C ALA A 123 17.21 30.57 7.10
N VAL A 124 18.20 29.68 6.93
CA VAL A 124 19.08 29.22 8.02
C VAL A 124 20.56 29.60 7.86
N LYS A 125 21.06 30.07 6.70
CA LYS A 125 22.40 30.67 6.57
C LYS A 125 22.61 31.33 5.19
N PRO A 126 23.31 32.48 5.09
CA PRO A 126 23.79 33.00 3.82
C PRO A 126 25.03 32.20 3.40
N GLU A 127 25.15 31.93 2.10
CA GLU A 127 26.27 31.26 1.43
C GLU A 127 26.27 29.71 1.47
N LEU A 128 25.61 29.13 0.46
CA LEU A 128 25.79 27.73 0.06
C LEU A 128 27.02 27.63 -0.84
N SER A 129 27.91 26.67 -0.57
CA SER A 129 29.10 26.38 -1.36
C SER A 129 28.85 25.23 -2.35
N ALA A 130 29.71 25.09 -3.36
CA ALA A 130 29.62 23.98 -4.33
C ALA A 130 29.70 22.58 -3.68
N ALA A 131 30.23 22.48 -2.46
CA ALA A 131 30.33 21.22 -1.71
C ALA A 131 29.01 20.77 -1.08
N ASP A 132 28.00 21.65 -1.03
CA ASP A 132 26.69 21.37 -0.44
C ASP A 132 25.73 20.67 -1.43
N PHE A 133 26.16 20.47 -2.68
CA PHE A 133 25.37 19.83 -3.73
C PHE A 133 25.76 18.36 -3.94
N PRO A 134 24.81 17.48 -4.32
CA PRO A 134 25.10 16.08 -4.62
C PRO A 134 26.13 15.92 -5.77
N PRO A 135 26.94 14.85 -5.78
CA PRO A 135 27.83 14.55 -6.90
C PRO A 135 27.04 14.47 -8.21
N GLY A 136 27.45 15.23 -9.23
CA GLY A 136 26.79 15.29 -10.55
C GLY A 136 25.84 16.47 -10.78
N TYR A 137 25.62 17.34 -9.77
CA TYR A 137 24.72 18.51 -9.89
C TYR A 137 25.11 19.48 -11.03
N PHE A 138 26.41 19.71 -11.24
CA PHE A 138 26.89 20.62 -12.28
C PHE A 138 27.02 19.97 -13.67
N ASP A 139 27.05 18.64 -13.73
CA ASP A 139 27.11 17.93 -15.01
C ASP A 139 25.79 18.07 -15.79
N SER A 140 24.66 18.13 -15.09
CA SER A 140 23.33 18.39 -15.67
C SER A 140 23.13 19.82 -16.19
N LEU A 141 23.96 20.78 -15.78
CA LEU A 141 23.89 22.18 -16.23
C LEU A 141 24.82 22.46 -17.42
N SER A 142 25.71 21.52 -17.76
CA SER A 142 26.66 21.66 -18.89
C SER A 142 26.12 21.18 -20.24
N GLY A 143 24.79 21.06 -20.37
CA GLY A 143 24.11 20.83 -21.64
C GLY A 143 24.52 21.87 -22.68
N LYS A 144 25.45 21.48 -23.56
CA LYS A 144 25.83 22.20 -24.76
C LYS A 144 24.58 22.45 -25.60
N GLY A 145 24.04 23.66 -25.50
CA GLY A 145 22.91 24.13 -26.28
C GLY A 145 22.76 25.62 -26.03
N GLY A 146 23.65 26.41 -26.62
CA GLY A 146 23.62 27.86 -26.53
C GLY A 146 22.28 28.40 -26.99
N VAL A 147 21.55 29.02 -26.07
CA VAL A 147 20.45 29.92 -26.38
C VAL A 147 21.06 31.32 -26.38
N ALA A 148 21.21 31.89 -27.57
CA ALA A 148 21.60 33.29 -27.73
C ALA A 148 20.56 34.18 -27.06
N LEU A 149 21.00 35.07 -26.16
CA LEU A 149 20.18 36.14 -25.60
C LEU A 149 19.97 37.25 -26.65
N PRO A 150 18.79 37.90 -26.68
CA PRO A 150 18.53 39.00 -27.59
C PRO A 150 19.05 40.33 -27.02
N GLY A 151 19.77 41.09 -27.85
CA GLY A 151 19.96 42.54 -27.74
C GLY A 151 21.24 43.01 -27.03
N ASP A 152 22.16 43.63 -27.77
CA ASP A 152 22.43 45.08 -27.72
C ASP A 152 23.56 45.48 -28.70
N GLU A 153 23.22 46.36 -29.65
CA GLU A 153 23.99 47.42 -30.37
C GLU A 153 25.27 47.02 -31.15
N ASP A 154 25.55 47.48 -32.39
CA ASP A 154 25.32 48.79 -33.06
C ASP A 154 24.59 48.73 -34.42
#